data_AF-A0A7V3I3I6-F1
#
_entry.id   AF-A0A7V3I3I6-F1
#
_cell.length_a   1.000
_cell.length_b   1.000
_cell.length_c   1.000
_cell.angle_alpha   90.00
_cell.angle_beta   90.00
_cell.angle_gamma   90.00
#
_symmetry.space_group_name_H-M   'P 1'
#
loop_
_entity.id
_entity.type
_entity.pdbx_description
1 polymer ?
#
loop_
_entity_poly.entity_id
_entity_poly.type
_entity_poly.pdbx_seq_one_letter_code
_entity_poly.pdbx_strand_id
1 'polypeptide(L)'
;MNIADRSRALVDLALRRRFSFETIEPALTDAWAAYLAEKLPNDGGGLIETIRGRILDLNITISTDPMLGPHFAIGHSFVTPTHAQSDGKAWFFGVVDTQIAPQLYEYWFDNREKADTAVAALKSLTD
;
A
#
# COMPACT_ATOMS: atom_id res chain seq x y z
N MET A 1 -15.09 8.42 1.29
CA MET A 1 -14.92 8.45 2.76
C MET A 1 -13.75 7.53 3.07
N ASN A 2 -12.76 7.98 3.85
CA ASN A 2 -11.73 7.05 4.34
C ASN A 2 -12.39 6.13 5.38
N ILE A 3 -12.25 4.83 5.19
CA ILE A 3 -12.89 3.78 6.00
C ILE A 3 -11.89 2.89 6.76
N ALA A 4 -10.59 3.17 6.66
CA ALA A 4 -9.58 2.55 7.53
C ALA A 4 -9.77 2.98 8.99
N ASP A 5 -10.22 4.22 9.20
CA ASP A 5 -10.61 4.73 10.50
C ASP A 5 -12.06 4.31 10.85
N ARG A 6 -12.19 3.18 11.54
CA ARG A 6 -13.49 2.66 11.99
C ARG A 6 -14.18 3.56 13.02
N SER A 7 -13.46 4.44 13.73
CA SER A 7 -14.08 5.37 14.68
C SER A 7 -14.98 6.39 13.98
N ARG A 8 -14.64 6.75 12.74
CA ARG A 8 -15.44 7.62 11.87
C ARG A 8 -16.54 6.88 11.13
N ALA A 9 -16.62 5.56 11.22
CA ALA A 9 -17.64 4.77 10.52
C ALA A 9 -19.00 4.73 11.24
N LEU A 10 -19.11 5.23 12.48
CA LEU A 10 -20.35 5.31 13.27
C LEU A 10 -21.31 6.45 12.84
N VAL A 11 -21.27 6.87 11.56
CA VAL A 11 -22.18 7.89 11.03
C VAL A 11 -23.55 7.28 10.73
N ASP A 12 -24.56 7.88 11.35
CA ASP A 12 -26.01 7.75 11.17
C ASP A 12 -26.47 6.88 9.99
N LEU A 13 -27.10 5.74 10.31
CA LEU A 13 -27.67 4.79 9.36
C LEU A 13 -28.72 5.46 8.44
N ALA A 14 -29.45 6.45 8.94
CA ALA A 14 -30.47 7.19 8.19
C ALA A 14 -29.85 8.13 7.14
N LEU A 15 -28.62 8.60 7.37
CA LEU A 15 -27.86 9.35 6.39
C LEU A 15 -27.26 8.40 5.34
N ARG A 16 -26.72 7.25 5.77
CA ARG A 16 -26.11 6.26 4.85
C ARG A 16 -27.07 5.75 3.79
N ARG A 17 -28.33 5.45 4.14
CA ARG A 17 -29.33 4.99 3.16
C ARG A 17 -29.68 6.01 2.05
N ARG A 18 -29.17 7.25 2.14
CA ARG A 18 -29.35 8.30 1.10
C ARG A 18 -28.26 8.29 0.04
N PHE A 19 -27.21 7.48 0.20
CA PHE A 19 -26.09 7.39 -0.73
C PHE A 19 -25.98 5.98 -1.31
N SER A 20 -25.62 5.89 -2.59
CA SER A 20 -25.01 4.68 -3.13
C SER A 20 -23.53 4.67 -2.74
N PHE A 21 -23.01 3.52 -2.32
CA PHE A 21 -21.62 3.37 -1.94
C PHE A 21 -20.88 2.59 -3.00
N GLU A 22 -19.85 3.23 -3.57
CA GLU A 22 -18.90 2.59 -4.46
C GLU A 22 -17.58 2.40 -3.72
N THR A 23 -16.98 1.22 -3.85
CA THR A 23 -15.66 0.93 -3.29
C THR A 23 -14.59 1.23 -4.33
N ILE A 24 -13.56 1.97 -3.93
CA ILE A 24 -12.39 2.25 -4.75
C ILE A 24 -11.21 1.49 -4.15
N GLU A 25 -10.57 0.66 -4.96
CA GLU A 25 -9.44 -0.17 -4.55
C GLU A 25 -8.09 0.47 -4.96
N PRO A 26 -6.98 0.13 -4.27
CA PRO A 26 -5.64 0.52 -4.72
C PRO A 26 -5.35 0.02 -6.15
N ALA A 27 -5.32 0.96 -7.09
CA ALA A 27 -5.08 0.67 -8.50
C ALA A 27 -3.58 0.62 -8.86
N LEU A 28 -2.97 -0.57 -8.76
CA LEU A 28 -1.62 -0.85 -9.27
C LEU A 28 -1.67 -1.41 -10.71
N THR A 29 -2.28 -0.62 -11.60
CA THR A 29 -2.59 -1.01 -12.99
C THR A 29 -1.44 -0.73 -13.95
N ASP A 30 -1.58 -1.11 -15.22
CA ASP A 30 -0.58 -0.82 -16.25
C ASP A 30 -0.42 0.67 -16.53
N ALA A 31 -1.49 1.46 -16.36
CA ALA A 31 -1.41 2.91 -16.41
C ALA A 31 -0.56 3.47 -15.25
N TRP A 32 -0.67 2.88 -14.05
CA TRP A 32 0.19 3.24 -12.92
C TRP A 32 1.66 2.86 -13.20
N ALA A 33 1.92 1.68 -13.75
CA ALA A 33 3.28 1.26 -14.09
C ALA A 33 3.92 2.14 -15.18
N ALA A 34 3.14 2.50 -16.22
CA ALA A 34 3.60 3.42 -17.25
C ALA A 34 3.93 4.80 -16.67
N TYR A 35 3.08 5.33 -15.79
CA TYR A 35 3.37 6.58 -15.07
C TYR A 35 4.63 6.47 -14.20
N LEU A 36 4.80 5.34 -13.49
CA LEU A 36 5.94 5.13 -12.61
C LEU A 36 7.25 5.02 -13.41
N ALA A 37 7.23 4.46 -14.62
CA ALA A 37 8.37 4.41 -15.52
C ALA A 37 8.89 5.82 -15.91
N GLU A 38 8.02 6.82 -16.02
CA GLU A 38 8.43 8.21 -16.23
C GLU A 38 9.14 8.81 -15.00
N LYS A 39 8.85 8.27 -13.81
CA LYS A 39 9.41 8.75 -12.54
C LYS A 39 10.62 7.97 -12.06
N LEU A 40 10.82 6.75 -12.55
CA LEU A 40 11.96 5.89 -12.22
C LEU A 40 12.80 5.65 -13.48
N PRO A 41 13.54 6.66 -13.97
CA PRO A 41 14.26 6.57 -15.25
C PRO A 41 15.37 5.49 -15.27
N ASN A 42 15.82 5.04 -14.09
CA ASN A 42 16.88 4.05 -13.91
C ASN A 42 16.35 2.71 -13.35
N ASP A 43 15.10 2.35 -13.65
CA ASP A 43 14.41 1.16 -13.12
C ASP A 43 15.15 -0.17 -13.32
N GLY A 44 16.05 -0.26 -14.30
CA GLY A 44 16.75 -1.51 -14.62
C GLY A 44 15.85 -2.60 -15.23
N GLY A 45 14.57 -2.29 -15.48
CA GLY A 45 13.62 -3.10 -16.25
C GLY A 45 12.74 -4.06 -15.44
N GLY A 46 12.71 -3.94 -14.11
CA GLY A 46 11.93 -4.86 -13.27
C GLY A 46 11.57 -4.35 -11.88
N LEU A 47 12.05 -3.18 -11.44
CA LEU A 47 11.75 -2.67 -10.11
C LEU A 47 10.28 -2.27 -9.98
N ILE A 48 9.69 -1.62 -10.99
CA ILE A 48 8.25 -1.26 -11.01
C ILE A 48 7.35 -2.49 -10.81
N GLU A 49 7.58 -3.55 -11.56
CA GLU A 49 6.79 -4.79 -11.43
C GLU A 49 7.06 -5.49 -10.10
N THR A 50 8.28 -5.39 -9.57
CA THR A 50 8.58 -5.90 -8.24
C THR A 50 7.80 -5.13 -7.17
N ILE A 51 7.81 -3.80 -7.20
CA ILE A 51 7.01 -2.97 -6.29
C ILE A 51 5.53 -3.33 -6.41
N ARG A 52 5.02 -3.46 -7.64
CA ARG A 52 3.63 -3.86 -7.93
C ARG A 52 3.28 -5.16 -7.23
N GLY A 53 4.05 -6.22 -7.47
CA GLY A 53 3.81 -7.54 -6.90
C GLY A 53 3.87 -7.51 -5.36
N ARG A 54 4.88 -6.86 -4.79
CA ARG A 54 5.06 -6.78 -3.34
C ARG A 54 3.90 -6.07 -2.63
N ILE A 55 3.40 -4.97 -3.19
CA ILE A 55 2.25 -4.27 -2.60
C ILE A 55 0.96 -5.07 -2.79
N LEU A 56 0.77 -5.76 -3.92
CA LEU A 56 -0.38 -6.64 -4.12
C LEU A 56 -0.39 -7.81 -3.12
N ASP A 57 0.75 -8.48 -2.92
CA ASP A 57 0.90 -9.57 -1.95
C ASP A 57 0.65 -9.09 -0.50
N LEU A 58 1.16 -7.91 -0.17
CA LEU A 58 0.89 -7.27 1.12
C LEU A 58 -0.60 -6.98 1.28
N ASN A 59 -1.25 -6.44 0.25
CA ASN A 59 -2.67 -6.12 0.29
C ASN A 59 -3.55 -7.37 0.39
N ILE A 60 -3.15 -8.50 -0.20
CA ILE A 60 -3.81 -9.80 0.01
C ILE A 60 -3.69 -10.21 1.49
N THR A 61 -2.49 -10.08 2.06
CA THR A 61 -2.22 -10.42 3.48
C THR A 61 -3.05 -9.55 4.43
N ILE A 62 -3.15 -8.25 4.16
CA ILE A 62 -3.96 -7.31 4.95
C ILE A 62 -5.46 -7.61 4.78
N SER A 63 -5.91 -7.81 3.55
CA SER A 63 -7.35 -7.97 3.23
C SER A 63 -7.95 -9.26 3.77
N THR A 64 -7.13 -10.30 3.89
CA THR A 64 -7.53 -11.61 4.44
C THR A 64 -7.32 -11.70 5.96
N ASP A 65 -6.72 -10.69 6.58
CA ASP A 65 -6.55 -10.64 8.03
C ASP A 65 -7.89 -10.39 8.74
N PRO A 66 -8.29 -11.25 9.70
CA PRO A 66 -9.57 -11.11 10.41
C PRO A 66 -9.74 -9.80 11.20
N MET A 67 -8.65 -9.16 11.63
CA MET A 67 -8.72 -7.92 12.40
C MET A 67 -8.82 -6.68 11.50
N LEU A 68 -8.23 -6.74 10.29
CA LEU A 68 -8.12 -5.61 9.36
C LEU A 68 -9.21 -5.64 8.28
N GLY A 69 -9.10 -6.57 7.34
CA GLY A 69 -9.93 -6.63 6.14
C GLY A 69 -9.50 -5.65 5.04
N PRO A 70 -10.22 -5.63 3.90
CA PRO A 70 -9.79 -4.95 2.66
C PRO A 70 -9.69 -3.42 2.77
N HIS A 71 -10.38 -2.82 3.73
CA HIS A 71 -10.39 -1.37 3.95
C HIS A 71 -9.07 -0.81 4.48
N PHE A 72 -8.16 -1.68 4.92
CA PHE A 72 -6.83 -1.34 5.42
C PHE A 72 -5.73 -1.46 4.35
N ALA A 73 -6.08 -1.89 3.13
CA ALA A 73 -5.13 -2.06 2.04
C ALA A 73 -4.30 -0.79 1.82
N ILE A 74 -3.01 -0.98 1.57
CA ILE A 74 -2.06 0.08 1.26
C ILE A 74 -2.37 0.65 -0.12
N GLY A 75 -2.64 1.95 -0.17
CA GLY A 75 -2.91 2.68 -1.41
C GLY A 75 -1.67 2.82 -2.29
N HIS A 76 -1.86 2.92 -3.61
CA HIS A 76 -0.76 3.15 -4.56
C HIS A 76 -0.05 4.51 -4.34
N SER A 77 -0.66 5.45 -3.60
CA SER A 77 -0.06 6.76 -3.29
C SER A 77 1.27 6.67 -2.55
N PHE A 78 1.49 5.65 -1.70
CA PHE A 78 2.78 5.44 -1.04
C PHE A 78 3.89 5.17 -2.05
N VAL A 79 3.56 4.42 -3.10
CA VAL A 79 4.50 3.95 -4.14
C VAL A 79 4.32 4.70 -5.46
N THR A 80 3.86 5.94 -5.39
CA THR A 80 3.73 6.83 -6.55
C THR A 80 4.44 8.15 -6.24
N PRO A 81 5.72 8.31 -6.62
CA PRO A 81 6.49 9.49 -6.30
C PRO A 81 6.04 10.68 -7.15
N THR A 82 5.98 11.86 -6.53
CA THR A 82 5.63 13.11 -7.21
C THR A 82 6.76 13.60 -8.14
N HIS A 83 8.00 13.40 -7.72
CA HIS A 83 9.21 13.77 -8.45
C HIS A 83 9.96 12.53 -8.94
N ALA A 84 10.72 12.68 -10.01
CA ALA A 84 11.57 11.59 -10.51
C ALA A 84 12.61 11.20 -9.45
N GLN A 85 12.86 9.89 -9.32
CA GLN A 85 13.81 9.32 -8.38
C GLN A 85 14.97 8.72 -9.17
N SER A 86 16.17 9.24 -8.96
CA SER A 86 17.38 8.75 -9.62
C SER A 86 17.76 7.34 -9.16
N ASP A 87 17.47 7.01 -7.90
CA ASP A 87 17.62 5.69 -7.31
C ASP A 87 16.26 5.18 -6.83
N GLY A 88 15.58 4.41 -7.68
CA GLY A 88 14.27 3.87 -7.38
C GLY A 88 14.28 2.86 -6.23
N LYS A 89 15.36 2.07 -6.06
CA LYS A 89 15.48 1.07 -5.00
C LYS A 89 15.62 1.74 -3.64
N ALA A 90 16.53 2.71 -3.53
CA ALA A 90 16.70 3.49 -2.31
C ALA A 90 15.44 4.29 -1.96
N TRP A 91 14.78 4.89 -2.95
CA TRP A 91 13.50 5.57 -2.74
C TRP A 91 12.44 4.63 -2.18
N PHE A 92 12.23 3.48 -2.81
CA PHE A 92 11.21 2.53 -2.37
C PHE A 92 11.49 2.01 -0.95
N PHE A 93 12.76 1.70 -0.63
CA PHE A 93 13.13 1.31 0.73
C PHE A 93 12.90 2.42 1.75
N GLY A 94 13.18 3.68 1.38
CA GLY A 94 12.87 4.84 2.21
C GLY A 94 11.37 4.98 2.48
N VAL A 95 10.52 4.77 1.47
CA VAL A 95 9.05 4.72 1.63
C VAL A 95 8.64 3.60 2.58
N VAL A 96 9.20 2.40 2.40
CA VAL A 96 8.91 1.26 3.27
C VAL A 96 9.25 1.58 4.72
N ASP A 97 10.43 2.14 4.99
CA ASP A 97 10.89 2.42 6.35
C ASP A 97 10.13 3.53 7.05
N THR A 98 9.83 4.61 6.31
CA THR A 98 9.32 5.84 6.92
C THR A 98 7.81 5.94 6.92
N GLN A 99 7.13 5.13 6.10
CA GLN A 99 5.69 5.24 5.90
C GLN A 99 4.97 3.90 6.07
N ILE A 100 5.36 2.88 5.30
CA ILE A 100 4.62 1.60 5.30
C ILE A 100 4.89 0.82 6.59
N ALA A 101 6.14 0.68 7.03
CA ALA A 101 6.49 -0.07 8.23
C ALA A 101 5.81 0.48 9.50
N PRO A 102 5.84 1.80 9.79
CA PRO A 102 5.07 2.38 10.90
C PRO A 102 3.58 2.00 10.84
N GLN A 103 2.96 2.07 9.67
CA GLN A 103 1.55 1.72 9.50
C GLN A 103 1.28 0.23 9.74
N LEU A 104 2.16 -0.66 9.25
CA LEU A 104 2.05 -2.10 9.54
C LEU A 104 2.23 -2.42 11.03
N TYR A 105 3.04 -1.65 11.73
CA TYR A 105 3.20 -1.78 13.19
C TYR A 105 1.98 -1.31 13.97
N GLU A 106 1.20 -0.37 13.45
CA GLU A 106 -0.10 -0.02 14.01
C GLU A 106 -1.15 -1.10 13.70
N TYR A 107 -1.14 -1.63 12.48
CA TYR A 107 -2.09 -2.66 12.04
C TYR A 107 -1.93 -3.96 12.83
N TRP A 108 -0.70 -4.40 13.03
CA TRP A 108 -0.36 -5.60 13.78
C TRP A 108 0.36 -5.26 15.09
N PHE A 109 -0.21 -4.31 15.85
CA PHE A 109 0.33 -3.89 17.14
C PHE A 109 0.60 -5.07 18.10
N ASP A 110 -0.33 -6.02 18.19
CA ASP A 110 -0.21 -7.22 19.02
C ASP A 110 0.58 -8.36 18.34
N ASN A 111 0.97 -8.22 17.07
CA ASN A 111 1.70 -9.24 16.31
C ASN A 111 2.86 -8.61 15.53
N ARG A 112 3.88 -8.19 16.29
CA ARG A 112 5.07 -7.52 15.75
C ARG A 112 5.84 -8.37 14.74
N GLU A 113 5.95 -9.67 14.98
CA GLU A 113 6.64 -10.61 14.08
C GLU A 113 6.01 -10.65 12.68
N LYS A 114 4.67 -10.63 12.61
CA LYS A 114 3.95 -10.55 11.33
C LYS A 114 4.26 -9.25 10.59
N ALA A 115 4.28 -8.12 11.31
CA ALA A 115 4.66 -6.84 10.72
C ALA A 115 6.11 -6.84 10.20
N ASP A 116 7.06 -7.33 11.00
CA ASP A 116 8.47 -7.41 10.60
C ASP A 116 8.66 -8.33 9.38
N THR A 117 7.94 -9.45 9.33
CA THR A 117 7.95 -10.37 8.17
C THR A 117 7.42 -9.68 6.91
N ALA A 118 6.32 -8.94 7.02
CA ALA A 118 5.75 -8.19 5.91
C ALA A 118 6.70 -7.09 5.42
N VAL A 119 7.35 -6.34 6.34
CA VAL A 119 8.35 -5.32 6.00
C VAL A 119 9.57 -5.94 5.32
N ALA A 120 10.08 -7.07 5.83
CA ALA A 120 11.19 -7.80 5.22
C ALA A 120 10.85 -8.28 3.81
N ALA A 121 9.62 -8.78 3.59
CA ALA A 121 9.15 -9.20 2.27
C ALA A 121 9.18 -8.06 1.25
N LEU A 122 8.73 -6.85 1.63
CA LEU A 122 8.83 -5.65 0.77
C LEU A 122 10.27 -5.31 0.39
N LYS A 123 11.22 -5.52 1.31
CA LYS A 123 12.64 -5.19 1.11
C LYS A 123 13.47 -6.27 0.44
N SER A 124 12.91 -7.46 0.21
CA SER A 124 13.59 -8.53 -0.53
C SER A 124 13.59 -8.25 -2.05
N LEU A 125 14.32 -7.21 -2.46
CA LEU A 125 14.66 -6.98 -3.86
C LEU A 125 15.89 -7.82 -4.18
N THR A 126 15.67 -8.96 -4.83
CA THR A 126 16.76 -9.73 -5.46
C THR A 126 17.40 -8.85 -6.53
N ASP A 127 18.73 -8.78 -6.53
CA ASP A 127 19.52 -8.09 -7.56
C ASP A 127 19.44 -8.82 -8.92
#